data_AF-A0A3D4M2D2-F1
#
_entry.id   AF-A0A3D4M2D2-F1
#
_cell.length_a   1.000
_cell.length_b   1.000
_cell.length_c   1.000
_cell.angle_alpha   90.00
_cell.angle_beta   90.00
_cell.angle_gamma   90.00
#
_symmetry.space_group_name_H-M   'P 1'
#
loop_
_entity.id
_entity.type
_entity.pdbx_description
1 polymer ?
#
loop_
_entity_poly.entity_id
_entity_poly.type
_entity_poly.pdbx_seq_one_letter_code
_entity_poly.pdbx_strand_id
1 'polypeptide(L)'
;MIKAHKKYAAYRQLGIGHSPVEINEDLLSELIRTCKKQEFYPLLLDCLEQKRWMEGQRSGMKVFDEITADMDYYSDCQKALSLASGYVQQLKIMYQFSGKINSAEATSFSTRAINDLKKQNERFNSPSIGYYQKWLEMAFQSGLNNHAEAKRICQEIIHLVFAEPSLRIRQRKGIYYAQLAQYEIILRQFDNTLEHARLSLNYFPEGSNNYIASKELEFFSLFYTGDYLQAEACISYMLTAGEKALGELRWAKFNLLLAYTRFMQARNADALAALHNDFSFGSAQTGWEISFRILSILIYFELGMFDEYDRQVELLRKFMRYHADANDFGARSELILQLLRDAEKNDYDFSFENYSLLENLHQLEDGEKKYQWEFFTPEIIPLHGWFRQKMNRKKK
;
A
#
# COMPACT_ATOMS: atom_id res chain seq x y z
N MET A 1 16.07 -19.79 -6.20
CA MET A 1 15.01 -20.83 -6.21
C MET A 1 14.93 -21.67 -7.49
N ILE A 2 14.58 -21.13 -8.68
CA ILE A 2 14.48 -21.95 -9.93
C ILE A 2 15.80 -22.64 -10.29
N LYS A 3 16.93 -21.93 -10.14
CA LYS A 3 18.26 -22.52 -10.38
C LYS A 3 18.58 -23.69 -9.42
N ALA A 4 18.19 -23.61 -8.15
CA ALA A 4 18.43 -24.66 -7.17
C ALA A 4 17.60 -25.93 -7.48
N HIS A 5 16.32 -25.76 -7.82
CA HIS A 5 15.47 -26.89 -8.26
C HIS A 5 15.98 -27.55 -9.54
N LYS A 6 16.40 -26.75 -10.54
CA LYS A 6 17.00 -27.28 -11.77
C LYS A 6 18.28 -28.07 -11.49
N LYS A 7 19.15 -27.55 -10.62
CA LYS A 7 20.37 -28.26 -10.19
C LYS A 7 20.05 -29.52 -9.40
N TYR A 8 19.04 -29.49 -8.53
CA TYR A 8 18.61 -30.68 -7.79
C TYR A 8 18.00 -31.75 -8.71
N ALA A 9 17.21 -31.35 -9.70
CA ALA A 9 16.71 -32.26 -10.72
C ALA A 9 17.85 -32.90 -11.53
N ALA A 10 18.86 -32.10 -11.92
CA ALA A 10 20.06 -32.60 -12.58
C ALA A 10 20.85 -33.58 -11.68
N TYR A 11 21.03 -33.26 -10.40
CA TYR A 11 21.63 -34.14 -9.40
C TYR A 11 20.88 -35.48 -9.30
N ARG A 12 19.55 -35.46 -9.20
CA ARG A 12 18.72 -36.67 -9.16
C ARG A 12 18.85 -37.51 -10.43
N GLN A 13 18.97 -36.88 -11.60
CA GLN A 13 19.20 -37.58 -12.87
C GLN A 13 20.60 -38.20 -12.94
N LEU A 14 21.63 -37.49 -12.48
CA LEU A 14 23.01 -37.97 -12.45
C LEU A 14 23.19 -39.16 -11.50
N GLY A 15 22.43 -39.21 -10.40
CA GLY A 15 22.42 -40.36 -9.47
C GLY A 15 21.69 -41.60 -10.00
N ILE A 16 20.84 -41.46 -11.03
CA ILE A 16 20.21 -42.58 -11.74
C ILE A 16 21.12 -43.05 -12.90
N GLY A 17 21.88 -42.14 -13.50
CA GLY A 17 22.91 -42.46 -14.48
C GLY A 17 24.19 -42.99 -13.83
N HIS A 18 25.02 -43.74 -14.56
CA HIS A 18 26.36 -44.14 -14.13
C HIS A 18 27.36 -42.98 -14.13
N SER A 19 27.02 -41.87 -13.47
CA SER A 19 27.89 -40.70 -13.35
C SER A 19 29.00 -40.95 -12.33
N PRO A 20 30.20 -40.37 -12.50
CA PRO A 20 31.26 -40.45 -11.51
C PRO A 20 30.79 -39.93 -10.14
N VAL A 21 31.11 -40.68 -9.08
CA VAL A 21 30.69 -40.38 -7.69
C VAL A 21 31.13 -38.98 -7.25
N GLU A 22 32.34 -38.56 -7.62
CA GLU A 22 32.92 -37.25 -7.29
C GLU A 22 32.09 -36.08 -7.84
N ILE A 23 31.62 -36.18 -9.09
CA ILE A 23 30.79 -35.14 -9.72
C ILE A 23 29.45 -34.99 -8.98
N ASN A 24 28.92 -36.09 -8.45
CA ASN A 24 27.67 -36.10 -7.71
C ASN A 24 27.82 -35.46 -6.32
N GLU A 25 28.94 -35.72 -5.63
CA GLU A 25 29.27 -35.15 -4.32
C GLU A 25 29.53 -33.63 -4.38
N ASP A 26 30.26 -33.17 -5.40
CA ASP A 26 30.52 -31.76 -5.62
C ASP A 26 29.23 -30.97 -5.88
N LEU A 27 28.35 -31.52 -6.72
CA LEU A 27 27.06 -30.92 -7.02
C LEU A 27 26.16 -30.86 -5.79
N LEU A 28 26.13 -31.91 -4.97
CA LEU A 28 25.36 -31.93 -3.73
C LEU A 28 25.88 -30.90 -2.72
N SER A 29 27.20 -30.79 -2.57
CA SER A 29 27.83 -29.80 -1.69
C SER A 29 27.56 -28.37 -2.17
N GLU A 30 27.58 -28.14 -3.48
CA GLU A 30 27.20 -26.85 -4.08
C GLU A 30 25.72 -26.51 -3.81
N LEU A 31 24.82 -27.50 -3.94
CA LEU A 31 23.40 -27.38 -3.64
C LEU A 31 23.17 -27.02 -2.18
N ILE A 32 23.80 -27.73 -1.24
CA ILE A 32 23.72 -27.45 0.20
C ILE A 32 24.16 -26.01 0.49
N ARG A 33 25.31 -25.58 -0.03
CA ARG A 33 25.81 -24.20 0.14
C ARG A 33 24.83 -23.17 -0.44
N THR A 34 24.25 -23.46 -1.60
CA THR A 34 23.27 -22.57 -2.24
C THR A 34 21.97 -22.49 -1.44
N CYS A 35 21.46 -23.61 -0.93
CA CYS A 35 20.24 -23.66 -0.14
C CYS A 35 20.43 -22.99 1.23
N LYS A 36 21.58 -23.17 1.90
CA LYS A 36 21.93 -22.43 3.12
C LYS A 36 21.92 -20.92 2.86
N LYS A 37 22.61 -20.46 1.80
CA LYS A 37 22.66 -19.03 1.42
C LYS A 37 21.31 -18.42 1.02
N GLN A 38 20.42 -19.21 0.41
CA GLN A 38 19.09 -18.77 -0.01
C GLN A 38 18.01 -19.04 1.04
N GLU A 39 18.36 -19.62 2.19
CA GLU A 39 17.43 -20.08 3.23
C GLU A 39 16.30 -20.97 2.68
N PHE A 40 16.64 -21.80 1.69
CA PHE A 40 15.68 -22.71 1.08
C PHE A 40 15.68 -24.05 1.82
N TYR A 41 15.18 -24.02 3.05
CA TYR A 41 15.28 -25.12 4.01
C TYR A 41 14.68 -26.45 3.58
N PRO A 42 13.51 -26.53 2.91
CA PRO A 42 12.96 -27.82 2.48
C PRO A 42 13.93 -28.61 1.62
N LEU A 43 14.49 -27.97 0.58
CA LEU A 43 15.47 -28.61 -0.30
C LEU A 43 16.81 -28.83 0.39
N LEU A 44 17.20 -27.98 1.35
CA LEU A 44 18.41 -28.18 2.13
C LEU A 44 18.33 -29.48 2.93
N LEU A 45 17.20 -29.75 3.59
CA LEU A 45 17.00 -30.97 4.38
C LEU A 45 17.07 -32.21 3.50
N ASP A 46 16.43 -32.20 2.31
CA ASP A 46 16.54 -33.30 1.35
C ASP A 46 17.99 -33.54 0.91
N CYS A 47 18.76 -32.46 0.68
CA CYS A 47 20.17 -32.56 0.31
C CYS A 47 21.04 -33.07 1.48
N LEU A 48 20.77 -32.64 2.70
CA LEU A 48 21.48 -33.10 3.90
C LEU A 48 21.17 -34.57 4.19
N GLU A 49 19.93 -35.02 3.99
CA GLU A 49 19.57 -36.42 4.13
C GLU A 49 20.36 -37.29 3.15
N GLN A 50 20.42 -36.89 1.88
CA GLN A 50 21.24 -37.57 0.86
C GLN A 50 22.72 -37.62 1.28
N LYS A 51 23.27 -36.48 1.74
CA LYS A 51 24.66 -36.40 2.19
C LYS A 51 24.93 -37.30 3.40
N ARG A 52 24.00 -37.33 4.37
CA ARG A 52 24.09 -38.16 5.56
C ARG A 52 24.21 -39.64 5.22
N TRP A 53 23.39 -40.12 4.28
CA TRP A 53 23.45 -41.51 3.83
C TRP A 53 24.78 -41.85 3.17
N MET A 54 25.26 -41.02 2.23
CA MET A 54 26.50 -41.27 1.49
C MET A 54 27.74 -41.17 2.40
N GLU A 55 27.87 -40.07 3.14
CA GLU A 55 29.04 -39.83 4.00
C GLU A 55 29.02 -40.66 5.27
N GLY A 56 27.85 -40.97 5.84
CA GLY A 56 27.75 -41.82 7.02
C GLY A 56 28.24 -43.24 6.73
N GLN A 57 27.94 -43.77 5.54
CA GLN A 57 28.45 -45.07 5.12
C GLN A 57 29.96 -45.05 4.85
N ARG A 58 30.49 -43.96 4.30
CA ARG A 58 31.92 -43.83 3.94
C ARG A 58 32.83 -43.47 5.12
N SER A 59 32.38 -42.54 5.95
CA SER A 59 33.18 -41.82 6.94
C SER A 59 32.78 -42.14 8.39
N GLY A 60 31.74 -42.95 8.58
CA GLY A 60 31.33 -43.51 9.87
C GLY A 60 30.36 -42.65 10.68
N MET A 61 30.04 -43.12 11.90
CA MET A 61 28.96 -42.59 12.74
C MET A 61 29.15 -41.12 13.13
N LYS A 62 30.38 -40.67 13.36
CA LYS A 62 30.65 -39.27 13.74
C LYS A 62 30.14 -38.28 12.70
N VAL A 63 30.43 -38.51 11.42
CA VAL A 63 29.96 -37.63 10.32
C VAL A 63 28.45 -37.75 10.14
N PHE A 64 27.88 -38.93 10.37
CA PHE A 64 26.44 -39.14 10.37
C PHE A 64 25.73 -38.29 11.44
N ASP A 65 26.27 -38.27 12.66
CA ASP A 65 25.73 -37.50 13.79
C ASP A 65 25.89 -35.98 13.56
N GLU A 66 27.03 -35.53 13.03
CA GLU A 66 27.26 -34.13 12.66
C GLU A 66 26.24 -33.63 11.63
N ILE A 67 25.98 -34.42 10.58
CA ILE A 67 24.97 -34.05 9.56
C ILE A 67 23.56 -34.10 10.15
N THR A 68 23.28 -35.03 11.07
CA THR A 68 21.97 -35.10 11.76
C THR A 68 21.73 -33.86 12.62
N ALA A 69 22.74 -33.39 13.36
CA ALA A 69 22.64 -32.13 14.10
C ALA A 69 22.41 -30.92 13.19
N ASP A 70 23.06 -30.88 12.02
CA ASP A 70 22.81 -29.86 10.98
C ASP A 70 21.35 -29.91 10.49
N MET A 71 20.81 -31.12 10.24
CA MET A 71 19.42 -31.31 9.84
C MET A 71 18.44 -30.82 10.91
N ASP A 72 18.68 -31.13 12.19
CA ASP A 72 17.85 -30.68 13.30
C ASP A 72 17.82 -29.15 13.41
N TYR A 73 18.99 -28.52 13.29
CA TYR A 73 19.11 -27.07 13.28
C TYR A 73 18.29 -26.43 12.14
N TYR A 74 18.44 -26.90 10.90
CA TYR A 74 17.72 -26.32 9.76
C TYR A 74 16.22 -26.67 9.73
N SER A 75 15.82 -27.78 10.34
CA SER A 75 14.42 -28.14 10.57
C SER A 75 13.76 -27.12 11.50
N ASP A 76 14.45 -26.73 12.57
CA ASP A 76 13.99 -25.68 13.47
C ASP A 76 13.95 -24.30 12.80
N CYS A 77 14.95 -23.96 11.97
CA CYS A 77 14.91 -22.74 11.13
C CYS A 77 13.67 -22.71 10.22
N GLN A 78 13.33 -23.84 9.58
CA GLN A 78 12.15 -23.94 8.71
C GLN A 78 10.85 -23.72 9.48
N LYS A 79 10.72 -24.30 10.69
CA LYS A 79 9.55 -24.10 11.56
C LYS A 79 9.42 -22.62 11.95
N ALA A 80 10.51 -21.99 12.38
CA ALA A 80 10.52 -20.58 12.77
C ALA A 80 10.19 -19.66 11.59
N LEU A 81 10.70 -19.94 10.39
CA LEU A 81 10.36 -19.18 9.18
C LEU A 81 8.89 -19.34 8.79
N SER A 82 8.34 -20.56 8.93
CA SER A 82 6.93 -20.84 8.67
C SER A 82 6.03 -20.09 9.66
N LEU A 83 6.41 -20.07 10.93
CA LEU A 83 5.75 -19.28 11.98
C LEU A 83 5.76 -17.78 11.67
N ALA A 84 6.91 -17.25 11.26
CA ALA A 84 7.06 -15.84 10.88
C ALA A 84 6.15 -15.43 9.72
N SER A 85 6.09 -16.25 8.67
CA SER A 85 5.13 -16.06 7.59
C SER A 85 3.68 -16.17 8.09
N GLY A 86 3.40 -17.09 9.01
CA GLY A 86 2.09 -17.27 9.63
C GLY A 86 1.61 -16.02 10.35
N TYR A 87 2.46 -15.37 11.14
CA TYR A 87 2.11 -14.13 11.84
C TYR A 87 1.71 -12.99 10.90
N VAL A 88 2.44 -12.82 9.79
CA VAL A 88 2.10 -11.82 8.78
C VAL A 88 0.73 -12.09 8.16
N GLN A 89 0.42 -13.35 7.84
CA GLN A 89 -0.87 -13.69 7.25
C GLN A 89 -2.01 -13.52 8.26
N GLN A 90 -1.79 -13.90 9.51
CA GLN A 90 -2.76 -13.70 10.58
C GLN A 90 -3.09 -12.21 10.75
N LEU A 91 -2.07 -11.34 10.76
CA LEU A 91 -2.29 -9.89 10.83
C LEU A 91 -3.16 -9.41 9.65
N LYS A 92 -2.83 -9.81 8.42
CA LYS A 92 -3.61 -9.44 7.23
C LYS A 92 -5.06 -9.90 7.30
N ILE A 93 -5.31 -11.11 7.78
CA ILE A 93 -6.67 -11.65 7.96
C ILE A 93 -7.43 -10.82 9.00
N MET A 94 -6.78 -10.43 10.11
CA MET A 94 -7.39 -9.54 11.10
C MET A 94 -7.84 -8.23 10.44
N TYR A 95 -7.03 -7.64 9.55
CA TYR A 95 -7.40 -6.41 8.83
C TYR A 95 -8.47 -6.61 7.74
N GLN A 96 -8.51 -7.76 7.07
CA GLN A 96 -9.41 -7.98 5.93
C GLN A 96 -10.82 -8.44 6.31
N PHE A 97 -10.97 -9.21 7.38
CA PHE A 97 -12.24 -9.90 7.69
C PHE A 97 -12.92 -9.44 8.98
N SER A 98 -12.27 -8.60 9.81
CA SER A 98 -12.96 -8.01 10.96
C SER A 98 -13.58 -6.67 10.56
N GLY A 99 -14.91 -6.62 10.47
CA GLY A 99 -15.66 -5.41 10.07
C GLY A 99 -15.39 -4.18 10.97
N LYS A 100 -14.90 -4.42 12.20
CA LYS A 100 -14.22 -3.43 13.05
C LYS A 100 -13.10 -4.16 13.81
N ILE A 101 -11.85 -3.86 13.50
CA ILE A 101 -10.70 -4.43 14.21
C ILE A 101 -10.75 -3.98 15.66
N ASN A 102 -10.67 -4.94 16.59
CA ASN A 102 -10.35 -4.61 17.97
C ASN A 102 -8.89 -4.15 18.03
N SER A 103 -8.67 -2.83 18.08
CA SER A 103 -7.33 -2.22 18.06
C SER A 103 -6.44 -2.76 19.19
N ALA A 104 -7.01 -3.10 20.35
CA ALA A 104 -6.28 -3.68 21.47
C ALA A 104 -5.82 -5.12 21.16
N GLU A 105 -6.65 -5.92 20.48
CA GLU A 105 -6.30 -7.28 20.07
C GLU A 105 -5.18 -7.27 19.02
N ALA A 106 -5.30 -6.42 17.99
CA ALA A 106 -4.28 -6.26 16.96
C ALA A 106 -2.94 -5.78 17.55
N THR A 107 -2.99 -4.86 18.52
CA THR A 107 -1.81 -4.36 19.24
C THR A 107 -1.15 -5.45 20.08
N SER A 108 -1.93 -6.19 20.86
CA SER A 108 -1.46 -7.31 21.69
C SER A 108 -0.85 -8.42 20.84
N PHE A 109 -1.52 -8.80 19.75
CA PHE A 109 -1.01 -9.78 18.78
C PHE A 109 0.33 -9.33 18.19
N SER A 110 0.39 -8.11 17.63
CA SER A 110 1.59 -7.59 16.98
C SER A 110 2.78 -7.54 17.94
N THR A 111 2.56 -7.08 19.17
CA THR A 111 3.62 -7.00 20.20
C THR A 111 4.19 -8.38 20.52
N ARG A 112 3.33 -9.38 20.70
CA ARG A 112 3.74 -10.76 20.99
C ARG A 112 4.50 -11.38 19.83
N ALA A 113 3.99 -11.21 18.60
CA ALA A 113 4.60 -11.75 17.39
C ALA A 113 5.98 -11.12 17.10
N ILE A 114 6.11 -9.80 17.25
CA ILE A 114 7.40 -9.10 17.10
C ILE A 114 8.42 -9.63 18.11
N ASN A 115 8.04 -9.77 19.38
CA ASN A 115 8.93 -10.27 20.43
C ASN A 115 9.35 -11.73 20.21
N ASP A 116 8.43 -12.58 19.74
CA ASP A 116 8.78 -13.97 19.40
C ASP A 116 9.75 -14.03 18.22
N LEU A 117 9.46 -13.33 17.12
CA LEU A 117 10.36 -13.31 15.96
C LEU A 117 11.72 -12.70 16.26
N LYS A 118 11.79 -11.72 17.16
CA LYS A 118 13.07 -11.20 17.65
C LYS A 118 13.92 -12.30 18.30
N LYS A 119 13.34 -13.10 19.20
CA LYS A 119 14.03 -14.24 19.85
C LYS A 119 14.43 -15.31 18.84
N GLN A 120 13.55 -15.64 17.89
CA GLN A 120 13.89 -16.61 16.83
C GLN A 120 15.03 -16.09 15.94
N ASN A 121 15.02 -14.80 15.61
CA ASN A 121 16.07 -14.20 14.81
C ASN A 121 17.40 -14.11 15.56
N GLU A 122 17.39 -13.82 16.86
CA GLU A 122 18.58 -13.90 17.71
C GLU A 122 19.16 -15.32 17.78
N ARG A 123 18.30 -16.36 17.79
CA ARG A 123 18.71 -17.76 17.80
C ARG A 123 19.30 -18.23 16.47
N PHE A 124 18.67 -17.88 15.35
CA PHE A 124 19.02 -18.44 14.03
C PHE A 124 19.81 -17.50 13.13
N ASN A 125 19.85 -16.20 13.45
CA ASN A 125 20.43 -15.14 12.62
C ASN A 125 19.97 -15.23 11.16
N SER A 126 18.66 -15.42 10.97
CA SER A 126 18.05 -15.69 9.67
C SER A 126 17.56 -14.39 9.04
N PRO A 127 18.14 -13.93 7.90
CA PRO A 127 17.64 -12.78 7.17
C PRO A 127 16.12 -12.84 6.91
N SER A 128 15.60 -14.01 6.57
CA SER A 128 14.16 -14.18 6.30
C SER A 128 13.29 -14.02 7.54
N ILE A 129 13.73 -14.48 8.72
CA ILE A 129 13.00 -14.24 9.97
C ILE A 129 13.08 -12.76 10.35
N GLY A 130 14.27 -12.16 10.28
CA GLY A 130 14.47 -10.73 10.55
C GLY A 130 13.65 -9.83 9.62
N TYR A 131 13.48 -10.21 8.36
CA TYR A 131 12.60 -9.54 7.40
C TYR A 131 11.14 -9.53 7.87
N TYR A 132 10.61 -10.68 8.30
CA TYR A 132 9.22 -10.75 8.76
C TYR A 132 9.00 -10.01 10.07
N GLN A 133 9.98 -10.06 10.98
CA GLN A 133 9.99 -9.22 12.18
C GLN A 133 9.86 -7.74 11.82
N LYS A 134 10.74 -7.24 10.93
CA LYS A 134 10.72 -5.84 10.50
C LYS A 134 9.43 -5.45 9.78
N TRP A 135 8.87 -6.36 8.98
CA TRP A 135 7.57 -6.12 8.35
C TRP A 135 6.45 -5.94 9.38
N LEU A 136 6.41 -6.77 10.44
CA LEU A 136 5.45 -6.63 11.53
C LEU A 136 5.66 -5.33 12.32
N GLU A 137 6.92 -4.95 12.60
CA GLU A 137 7.26 -3.67 13.23
C GLU A 137 6.73 -2.49 12.40
N MET A 138 6.96 -2.51 11.08
CA MET A 138 6.47 -1.47 10.16
C MET A 138 4.93 -1.39 10.14
N ALA A 139 4.25 -2.53 10.05
CA ALA A 139 2.80 -2.60 10.06
C ALA A 139 2.22 -2.10 11.39
N PHE A 140 2.85 -2.46 12.51
CA PHE A 140 2.47 -2.02 13.84
C PHE A 140 2.56 -0.50 13.99
N GLN A 141 3.69 0.10 13.60
CA GLN A 141 3.89 1.56 13.66
C GLN A 141 2.91 2.31 12.74
N SER A 142 2.62 1.75 11.56
CA SER A 142 1.61 2.30 10.66
C SER A 142 0.20 2.28 11.27
N GLY A 143 -0.16 1.20 11.96
CA GLY A 143 -1.44 1.09 12.68
C GLY A 143 -1.56 2.06 13.87
N LEU A 144 -0.44 2.53 14.42
CA LEU A 144 -0.38 3.58 15.43
C LEU A 144 -0.34 5.00 14.82
N ASN A 145 -0.46 5.14 13.50
CA ASN A 145 -0.25 6.37 12.74
C ASN A 145 1.14 7.00 12.93
N ASN A 146 2.14 6.22 13.39
CA ASN A 146 3.53 6.64 13.47
C ASN A 146 4.25 6.40 12.14
N HIS A 147 3.83 7.15 11.12
CA HIS A 147 4.31 6.97 9.74
C HIS A 147 5.79 7.30 9.57
N ALA A 148 6.35 8.18 10.42
CA ALA A 148 7.79 8.49 10.41
C ALA A 148 8.64 7.25 10.79
N GLU A 149 8.26 6.56 11.87
CA GLU A 149 8.95 5.34 12.27
C GLU A 149 8.70 4.19 11.30
N ALA A 150 7.47 4.06 10.78
CA ALA A 150 7.16 3.08 9.74
C ALA A 150 8.01 3.30 8.48
N LYS A 151 8.23 4.56 8.07
CA LYS A 151 9.12 4.94 6.97
C LYS A 151 10.56 4.47 7.25
N ARG A 152 11.07 4.75 8.46
CA ARG A 152 12.43 4.36 8.88
C ARG A 152 12.62 2.84 8.81
N ILE A 153 11.67 2.07 9.32
CA ILE A 153 11.71 0.60 9.25
C ILE A 153 11.59 0.10 7.80
N CYS A 154 10.78 0.76 6.97
CA CYS A 154 10.68 0.45 5.54
C CYS A 154 12.04 0.57 4.83
N GLN A 155 12.82 1.61 5.15
CA GLN A 155 14.18 1.78 4.63
C GLN A 155 15.11 0.65 5.09
N GLU A 156 15.04 0.23 6.36
CA GLU A 156 15.79 -0.94 6.85
C GLU A 156 15.44 -2.21 6.06
N ILE A 157 14.16 -2.43 5.76
CA ILE A 157 13.72 -3.57 4.95
C ILE A 157 14.27 -3.48 3.52
N ILE A 158 14.29 -2.29 2.91
CA ILE A 158 14.90 -2.08 1.59
C ILE A 158 16.37 -2.51 1.63
N HIS A 159 17.14 -2.04 2.61
CA HIS A 159 18.54 -2.46 2.76
C HIS A 159 18.68 -3.98 2.86
N LEU A 160 17.85 -4.62 3.69
CA LEU A 160 17.85 -6.07 3.87
C LEU A 160 17.50 -6.83 2.57
N VAL A 161 16.44 -6.43 1.86
CA VAL A 161 16.00 -7.05 0.59
C VAL A 161 17.03 -6.91 -0.52
N PHE A 162 17.82 -5.84 -0.51
CA PHE A 162 18.89 -5.63 -1.48
C PHE A 162 20.15 -6.41 -1.15
N ALA A 163 20.55 -6.43 0.12
CA ALA A 163 21.76 -7.11 0.58
C ALA A 163 21.61 -8.63 0.52
N GLU A 164 20.48 -9.17 0.99
CA GLU A 164 20.37 -10.58 1.34
C GLU A 164 19.90 -11.49 0.19
N PRO A 165 20.67 -12.52 -0.18
CA PRO A 165 20.32 -13.43 -1.27
C PRO A 165 19.01 -14.17 -1.10
N SER A 166 18.63 -14.53 0.14
CA SER A 166 17.36 -15.21 0.44
C SER A 166 16.14 -14.31 0.22
N LEU A 167 16.33 -13.00 0.26
CA LEU A 167 15.25 -12.00 0.15
C LEU A 167 15.19 -11.29 -1.19
N ARG A 168 16.23 -11.42 -2.03
CA ARG A 168 16.42 -10.68 -3.28
C ARG A 168 15.44 -11.10 -4.39
N ILE A 169 14.17 -10.79 -4.19
CA ILE A 169 13.08 -10.99 -5.14
C ILE A 169 12.77 -9.65 -5.80
N ARG A 170 12.76 -9.62 -7.14
CA ARG A 170 12.56 -8.39 -7.93
C ARG A 170 11.32 -7.61 -7.48
N GLN A 171 10.19 -8.29 -7.35
CA GLN A 171 8.92 -7.67 -6.96
C GLN A 171 8.95 -7.07 -5.55
N ARG A 172 9.68 -7.68 -4.59
CA ARG A 172 9.79 -7.13 -3.23
C ARG A 172 10.43 -5.74 -3.26
N LYS A 173 11.44 -5.52 -4.11
CA LYS A 173 12.06 -4.20 -4.28
C LYS A 173 11.04 -3.15 -4.70
N GLY A 174 10.21 -3.47 -5.70
CA GLY A 174 9.13 -2.61 -6.14
C GLY A 174 8.13 -2.30 -5.02
N ILE A 175 7.72 -3.33 -4.26
CA ILE A 175 6.74 -3.17 -3.17
C ILE A 175 7.25 -2.19 -2.13
N TYR A 176 8.51 -2.30 -1.71
CA TYR A 176 9.04 -1.42 -0.67
C TYR A 176 9.33 -0.01 -1.15
N TYR A 177 9.69 0.20 -2.41
CA TYR A 177 9.75 1.56 -2.96
C TYR A 177 8.36 2.21 -3.06
N ALA A 178 7.34 1.46 -3.48
CA ALA A 178 5.97 1.95 -3.48
C ALA A 178 5.49 2.27 -2.05
N GLN A 179 5.79 1.40 -1.09
CA GLN A 179 5.47 1.64 0.33
C GLN A 179 6.19 2.88 0.89
N LEU A 180 7.44 3.10 0.51
CA LEU A 180 8.22 4.27 0.90
C LEU A 180 7.61 5.56 0.35
N ALA A 181 7.26 5.56 -0.94
CA ALA A 181 6.54 6.67 -1.57
C ALA A 181 5.20 6.96 -0.88
N GLN A 182 4.47 5.92 -0.45
CA GLN A 182 3.22 6.08 0.29
C GLN A 182 3.43 6.82 1.62
N TYR A 183 4.43 6.43 2.42
CA TYR A 183 4.73 7.15 3.66
C TYR A 183 5.21 8.58 3.41
N GLU A 184 5.94 8.81 2.33
CA GLU A 184 6.41 10.14 1.95
C GLU A 184 5.25 11.08 1.59
N ILE A 185 4.22 10.60 0.90
CA ILE A 185 2.99 11.37 0.67
C ILE A 185 2.35 11.77 2.00
N ILE A 186 2.17 10.80 2.91
CA ILE A 186 1.55 11.04 4.22
C ILE A 186 2.34 12.07 5.02
N LEU A 187 3.67 12.01 4.93
CA LEU A 187 4.59 12.94 5.59
C LEU A 187 4.84 14.23 4.79
N ARG A 188 4.14 14.46 3.68
CA ARG A 188 4.27 15.64 2.80
C ARG A 188 5.67 15.84 2.21
N GLN A 189 6.39 14.75 1.98
CA GLN A 189 7.74 14.72 1.42
C GLN A 189 7.70 14.40 -0.10
N PHE A 190 6.98 15.24 -0.86
CA PHE A 190 6.58 14.91 -2.22
C PHE A 190 7.72 14.77 -3.23
N ASP A 191 8.82 15.49 -3.05
CA ASP A 191 10.01 15.39 -3.94
C ASP A 191 10.57 13.97 -3.94
N ASN A 192 10.70 13.36 -2.75
CA ASN A 192 11.16 11.99 -2.59
C ASN A 192 10.11 10.98 -3.12
N THR A 193 8.82 11.30 -2.96
CA THR A 193 7.73 10.43 -3.44
C THR A 193 7.85 10.15 -4.93
N LEU A 194 8.08 11.20 -5.74
CA LEU A 194 8.13 11.03 -7.20
C LEU A 194 9.24 10.08 -7.61
N GLU A 195 10.43 10.23 -7.00
CA GLU A 195 11.57 9.36 -7.23
C GLU A 195 11.23 7.91 -6.87
N HIS A 196 10.76 7.65 -5.65
CA HIS A 196 10.48 6.29 -5.19
C HIS A 196 9.30 5.64 -5.92
N ALA A 197 8.26 6.39 -6.28
CA ALA A 197 7.17 5.91 -7.11
C ALA A 197 7.70 5.45 -8.48
N ARG A 198 8.55 6.25 -9.13
CA ARG A 198 9.17 5.88 -10.42
C ARG A 198 10.13 4.70 -10.31
N LEU A 199 10.94 4.64 -9.25
CA LEU A 199 11.81 3.50 -8.98
C LEU A 199 11.01 2.20 -8.83
N SER A 200 9.86 2.24 -8.17
CA SER A 200 9.01 1.06 -8.00
C SER A 200 8.50 0.49 -9.33
N LEU A 201 8.17 1.35 -10.31
CA LEU A 201 7.70 0.94 -11.64
C LEU A 201 8.70 0.05 -12.37
N ASN A 202 10.01 0.28 -12.20
CA ASN A 202 11.07 -0.52 -12.83
C ASN A 202 11.07 -2.00 -12.38
N TYR A 203 10.41 -2.31 -11.28
CA TYR A 203 10.35 -3.65 -10.70
C TYR A 203 9.05 -4.40 -11.00
N PHE A 204 8.06 -3.73 -11.59
CA PHE A 204 6.77 -4.34 -11.92
C PHE A 204 6.57 -4.45 -13.43
N PRO A 205 5.95 -5.54 -13.92
CA PRO A 205 5.50 -5.60 -15.31
C PRO A 205 4.48 -4.49 -15.58
N GLU A 206 4.61 -3.81 -16.71
CA GLU A 206 3.66 -2.79 -17.17
C GLU A 206 2.24 -3.37 -17.22
N GLY A 207 1.25 -2.59 -16.79
CA GLY A 207 -0.15 -3.01 -16.71
C GLY A 207 -0.49 -3.96 -15.54
N SER A 208 0.49 -4.47 -14.79
CA SER A 208 0.20 -5.25 -13.58
C SER A 208 -0.45 -4.39 -12.48
N ASN A 209 -1.21 -5.00 -11.56
CA ASN A 209 -1.84 -4.28 -10.45
C ASN A 209 -0.84 -3.45 -9.62
N ASN A 210 0.36 -3.99 -9.38
CA ASN A 210 1.40 -3.28 -8.64
C ASN A 210 1.97 -2.09 -9.43
N TYR A 211 2.09 -2.23 -10.75
CA TYR A 211 2.50 -1.14 -11.63
C TYR A 211 1.46 0.00 -11.61
N ILE A 212 0.18 -0.35 -11.72
CA ILE A 212 -0.93 0.62 -11.68
C ILE A 212 -0.99 1.33 -10.31
N ALA A 213 -0.86 0.59 -9.20
CA ALA A 213 -0.81 1.18 -7.87
C ALA A 213 0.38 2.14 -7.71
N SER A 214 1.52 1.81 -8.30
CA SER A 214 2.71 2.68 -8.29
C SER A 214 2.53 3.94 -9.16
N LYS A 215 1.84 3.83 -10.30
CA LYS A 215 1.44 4.97 -11.11
C LYS A 215 0.46 5.89 -10.40
N GLU A 216 -0.40 5.33 -9.57
CA GLU A 216 -1.29 6.13 -8.71
C GLU A 216 -0.50 6.98 -7.70
N LEU A 217 0.57 6.42 -7.10
CA LEU A 217 1.47 7.18 -6.22
C LEU A 217 2.22 8.28 -6.98
N GLU A 218 2.67 8.01 -8.22
CA GLU A 218 3.25 9.03 -9.10
C GLU A 218 2.24 10.16 -9.36
N PHE A 219 0.99 9.82 -9.68
CA PHE A 219 -0.09 10.80 -9.85
C PHE A 219 -0.26 11.68 -8.60
N PHE A 220 -0.37 11.09 -7.41
CA PHE A 220 -0.55 11.86 -6.18
C PHE A 220 0.62 12.81 -5.89
N SER A 221 1.86 12.35 -6.13
CA SER A 221 3.03 13.21 -6.00
C SER A 221 2.96 14.43 -6.93
N LEU A 222 2.65 14.20 -8.21
CA LEU A 222 2.51 15.27 -9.21
C LEU A 222 1.34 16.22 -8.88
N PHE A 223 0.21 15.67 -8.45
CA PHE A 223 -0.97 16.45 -8.10
C PHE A 223 -0.72 17.34 -6.88
N TYR A 224 -0.16 16.80 -5.80
CA TYR A 224 0.07 17.56 -4.57
C TYR A 224 1.25 18.54 -4.66
N THR A 225 2.15 18.37 -5.63
CA THR A 225 3.20 19.36 -5.96
C THR A 225 2.73 20.45 -6.92
N GLY A 226 1.51 20.33 -7.46
CA GLY A 226 0.94 21.30 -8.39
C GLY A 226 1.35 21.12 -9.86
N ASP A 227 2.08 20.05 -10.20
CA ASP A 227 2.36 19.71 -11.60
C ASP A 227 1.16 18.99 -12.23
N TYR A 228 0.08 19.76 -12.40
CA TYR A 228 -1.18 19.22 -12.90
C TYR A 228 -1.10 18.75 -14.35
N LEU A 229 -0.16 19.27 -15.15
CA LEU A 229 0.03 18.83 -16.54
C LEU A 229 0.59 17.41 -16.58
N GLN A 230 1.64 17.12 -15.79
CA GLN A 230 2.15 15.76 -15.69
C GLN A 230 1.16 14.83 -14.97
N ALA A 231 0.43 15.32 -13.97
CA ALA A 231 -0.61 14.54 -13.31
C ALA A 231 -1.70 14.11 -14.30
N GLU A 232 -2.16 15.00 -15.18
CA GLU A 232 -3.13 14.69 -16.22
C GLU A 232 -2.58 13.69 -17.24
N ALA A 233 -1.34 13.84 -17.67
CA ALA A 233 -0.69 12.89 -18.56
C ALA A 233 -0.60 11.49 -17.92
N CYS A 234 -0.25 11.42 -16.63
CA CYS A 234 -0.16 10.18 -15.87
C CYS A 234 -1.51 9.46 -15.77
N ILE A 235 -2.59 10.17 -15.38
CA ILE A 235 -3.92 9.57 -15.23
C ILE A 235 -4.54 9.21 -16.59
N SER A 236 -4.32 10.04 -17.62
CA SER A 236 -4.79 9.77 -18.98
C SER A 236 -4.12 8.52 -19.56
N TYR A 237 -2.81 8.34 -19.32
CA TYR A 237 -2.12 7.11 -19.68
C TYR A 237 -2.76 5.89 -19.00
N MET A 238 -3.08 5.95 -17.71
CA MET A 238 -3.75 4.85 -17.02
C MET A 238 -5.13 4.53 -17.61
N LEU A 239 -5.90 5.55 -17.99
CA LEU A 239 -7.21 5.39 -18.64
C LEU A 239 -7.13 4.78 -20.05
N THR A 240 -5.97 4.74 -20.70
CA THR A 240 -5.83 4.07 -22.01
C THR A 240 -6.07 2.55 -21.95
N ALA A 241 -5.92 1.94 -20.76
CA ALA A 241 -6.19 0.53 -20.56
C ALA A 241 -7.68 0.16 -20.72
N GLY A 242 -8.57 1.14 -20.56
CA GLY A 242 -10.02 0.96 -20.64
C GLY A 242 -10.65 0.28 -19.41
N GLU A 243 -11.96 0.43 -19.29
CA GLU A 243 -12.75 -0.07 -18.15
C GLU A 243 -12.61 -1.58 -17.96
N LYS A 244 -12.67 -2.37 -19.05
CA LYS A 244 -12.60 -3.84 -18.98
C LYS A 244 -11.29 -4.34 -18.35
N ALA A 245 -10.18 -3.65 -18.58
CA ALA A 245 -8.89 -4.04 -18.04
C ALA A 245 -8.71 -3.55 -16.58
N LEU A 246 -9.26 -2.39 -16.25
CA LEU A 246 -9.10 -1.76 -14.94
C LEU A 246 -10.12 -2.23 -13.90
N GLY A 247 -11.30 -2.66 -14.36
CA GLY A 247 -12.50 -2.85 -13.54
C GLY A 247 -13.23 -1.53 -13.25
N GLU A 248 -14.54 -1.63 -13.02
CA GLU A 248 -15.46 -0.49 -12.84
C GLU A 248 -14.96 0.52 -11.78
N LEU A 249 -14.63 0.04 -10.57
CA LEU A 249 -14.21 0.91 -9.47
C LEU A 249 -12.94 1.71 -9.80
N ARG A 250 -11.93 1.05 -10.38
CA ARG A 250 -10.66 1.71 -10.69
C ARG A 250 -10.82 2.67 -11.87
N TRP A 251 -11.64 2.30 -12.85
CA TRP A 251 -12.01 3.16 -13.96
C TRP A 251 -12.71 4.44 -13.47
N ALA A 252 -13.73 4.30 -12.64
CA ALA A 252 -14.46 5.40 -12.02
C ALA A 252 -13.53 6.32 -11.21
N LYS A 253 -12.67 5.72 -10.37
CA LYS A 253 -11.67 6.45 -9.58
C LYS A 253 -10.75 7.28 -10.48
N PHE A 254 -10.22 6.70 -11.56
CA PHE A 254 -9.29 7.41 -12.43
C PHE A 254 -9.96 8.54 -13.22
N ASN A 255 -11.21 8.38 -13.64
CA ASN A 255 -11.97 9.49 -14.23
C ASN A 255 -12.21 10.63 -13.23
N LEU A 256 -12.52 10.30 -11.96
CA LEU A 256 -12.65 11.31 -10.91
C LEU A 256 -11.33 12.04 -10.65
N LEU A 257 -10.20 11.32 -10.59
CA LEU A 257 -8.87 11.93 -10.45
C LEU A 257 -8.51 12.86 -11.64
N LEU A 258 -8.90 12.49 -12.85
CA LEU A 258 -8.78 13.34 -14.04
C LEU A 258 -9.62 14.61 -13.91
N ALA A 259 -10.87 14.50 -13.43
CA ALA A 259 -11.72 15.66 -13.18
C ALA A 259 -11.13 16.61 -12.13
N TYR A 260 -10.62 16.07 -11.02
CA TYR A 260 -9.89 16.86 -10.01
C TYR A 260 -8.70 17.61 -10.61
N THR A 261 -7.93 16.94 -11.48
CA THR A 261 -6.76 17.54 -12.12
C THR A 261 -7.15 18.70 -13.02
N ARG A 262 -8.21 18.54 -13.82
CA ARG A 262 -8.73 19.60 -14.70
C ARG A 262 -9.31 20.77 -13.92
N PHE A 263 -10.01 20.49 -12.82
CA PHE A 263 -10.52 21.51 -11.90
C PHE A 263 -9.38 22.35 -11.31
N MET A 264 -8.31 21.73 -10.84
CA MET A 264 -7.14 22.45 -10.30
C MET A 264 -6.41 23.30 -11.35
N GLN A 265 -6.54 22.97 -12.64
CA GLN A 265 -6.05 23.79 -13.74
C GLN A 265 -7.03 24.90 -14.16
N ALA A 266 -8.11 25.13 -13.40
CA ALA A 266 -9.21 26.04 -13.73
C ALA A 266 -9.94 25.71 -15.05
N ARG A 267 -9.82 24.48 -15.55
CA ARG A 267 -10.57 23.98 -16.72
C ARG A 267 -11.88 23.35 -16.28
N ASN A 268 -12.75 24.16 -15.68
CA ASN A 268 -13.96 23.69 -15.00
C ASN A 268 -14.96 23.01 -15.94
N ALA A 269 -15.08 23.48 -17.18
CA ALA A 269 -15.92 22.82 -18.19
C ALA A 269 -15.39 21.42 -18.56
N ASP A 270 -14.08 21.28 -18.75
CA ASP A 270 -13.44 19.98 -19.05
C ASP A 270 -13.50 19.02 -17.85
N ALA A 271 -13.46 19.56 -16.63
CA ALA A 271 -13.65 18.82 -15.40
C ALA A 271 -15.09 18.29 -15.29
N LEU A 272 -16.09 19.14 -15.59
CA LEU A 272 -17.49 18.71 -15.63
C LEU A 272 -17.73 17.63 -16.68
N ALA A 273 -17.18 17.80 -17.88
CA ALA A 273 -17.27 16.80 -18.94
C ALA A 273 -16.64 15.47 -18.53
N ALA A 274 -15.52 15.49 -17.80
CA ALA A 274 -14.91 14.28 -17.27
C ALA A 274 -15.79 13.56 -16.24
N LEU A 275 -16.60 14.28 -15.46
CA LEU A 275 -17.57 13.70 -14.51
C LEU A 275 -18.84 13.16 -15.18
N HIS A 276 -19.21 13.68 -16.34
CA HIS A 276 -20.35 13.20 -17.12
C HIS A 276 -20.02 11.97 -18.00
N ASN A 277 -18.78 11.48 -17.97
CA ASN A 277 -18.51 10.13 -18.49
C ASN A 277 -19.36 9.13 -17.69
N ASP A 278 -20.07 8.23 -18.36
CA ASP A 278 -20.93 7.22 -17.72
C ASP A 278 -20.10 6.24 -16.87
N PHE A 279 -19.76 6.61 -15.64
CA PHE A 279 -19.16 5.73 -14.64
C PHE A 279 -19.91 5.82 -13.31
N SER A 280 -19.93 4.72 -12.58
CA SER A 280 -20.57 4.62 -11.27
C SER A 280 -19.59 4.02 -10.27
N PHE A 281 -19.63 4.47 -9.02
CA PHE A 281 -18.84 3.86 -7.96
C PHE A 281 -19.51 2.61 -7.36
N GLY A 282 -20.76 2.32 -7.73
CA GLY A 282 -21.59 1.29 -7.10
C GLY A 282 -21.99 1.66 -5.66
N SER A 283 -23.00 0.98 -5.12
CA SER A 283 -23.58 1.31 -3.79
C SER A 283 -22.65 1.07 -2.59
N ALA A 284 -21.59 0.27 -2.76
CA ALA A 284 -20.66 -0.09 -1.70
C ALA A 284 -19.47 0.90 -1.54
N GLN A 285 -19.36 1.92 -2.39
CA GLN A 285 -18.22 2.86 -2.43
C GLN A 285 -18.67 4.29 -2.17
N THR A 286 -19.48 4.46 -1.12
CA THR A 286 -20.18 5.71 -0.80
C THR A 286 -19.26 6.91 -0.59
N GLY A 287 -18.03 6.72 -0.10
CA GLY A 287 -17.05 7.80 0.05
C GLY A 287 -16.59 8.40 -1.29
N TRP A 288 -16.42 7.57 -2.33
CA TRP A 288 -16.07 8.02 -3.67
C TRP A 288 -17.22 8.76 -4.35
N GLU A 289 -18.44 8.27 -4.15
CA GLU A 289 -19.66 8.92 -4.62
C GLU A 289 -19.88 10.30 -3.96
N ILE A 290 -19.60 10.42 -2.65
CA ILE A 290 -19.63 11.71 -1.95
C ILE A 290 -18.62 12.69 -2.57
N SER A 291 -17.40 12.21 -2.86
CA SER A 291 -16.35 13.08 -3.41
C SER A 291 -16.64 13.53 -4.84
N PHE A 292 -17.22 12.64 -5.65
CA PHE A 292 -17.79 12.99 -6.96
C PHE A 292 -18.82 14.12 -6.86
N ARG A 293 -19.76 14.01 -5.92
CA ARG A 293 -20.80 15.03 -5.70
C ARG A 293 -20.21 16.34 -5.19
N ILE A 294 -19.28 16.29 -4.24
CA ILE A 294 -18.58 17.48 -3.75
C ILE A 294 -17.84 18.18 -4.89
N LEU A 295 -17.05 17.46 -5.69
CA LEU A 295 -16.35 18.06 -6.83
C LEU A 295 -17.32 18.68 -7.83
N SER A 296 -18.46 18.02 -8.11
CA SER A 296 -19.50 18.58 -8.99
C SER A 296 -20.02 19.93 -8.46
N ILE A 297 -20.33 19.99 -7.16
CA ILE A 297 -20.76 21.23 -6.47
C ILE A 297 -19.70 22.32 -6.65
N LEU A 298 -18.42 22.01 -6.41
CA LEU A 298 -17.33 22.98 -6.58
C LEU A 298 -17.21 23.47 -8.03
N ILE A 299 -17.33 22.57 -9.01
CA ILE A 299 -17.28 22.94 -10.43
C ILE A 299 -18.41 23.89 -10.79
N TYR A 300 -19.65 23.60 -10.39
CA TYR A 300 -20.79 24.49 -10.66
C TYR A 300 -20.63 25.87 -10.02
N PHE A 301 -20.07 25.92 -8.80
CA PHE A 301 -19.68 27.17 -8.16
C PHE A 301 -18.70 27.97 -9.03
N GLU A 302 -17.61 27.35 -9.48
CA GLU A 302 -16.59 28.04 -10.30
C GLU A 302 -17.11 28.48 -11.67
N LEU A 303 -18.14 27.81 -12.20
CA LEU A 303 -18.83 28.18 -13.44
C LEU A 303 -19.91 29.27 -13.23
N GLY A 304 -20.18 29.68 -11.99
CA GLY A 304 -21.23 30.65 -11.67
C GLY A 304 -22.66 30.10 -11.83
N MET A 305 -22.82 28.78 -11.87
CA MET A 305 -24.10 28.10 -12.03
C MET A 305 -24.72 27.80 -10.66
N PHE A 306 -25.13 28.85 -9.94
CA PHE A 306 -25.59 28.76 -8.54
C PHE A 306 -26.85 27.92 -8.35
N ASP A 307 -27.83 28.02 -9.26
CA ASP A 307 -29.03 27.15 -9.22
C ASP A 307 -28.67 25.66 -9.25
N GLU A 308 -27.65 25.32 -10.04
CA GLU A 308 -27.18 23.95 -10.19
C GLU A 308 -26.33 23.52 -8.99
N TYR A 309 -25.53 24.43 -8.41
CA TYR A 309 -24.87 24.23 -7.12
C TYR A 309 -25.88 23.84 -6.04
N ASP A 310 -26.95 24.62 -5.85
CA ASP A 310 -27.95 24.38 -4.81
C ASP A 310 -28.64 23.03 -4.99
N ARG A 311 -28.98 22.72 -6.25
CA ARG A 311 -29.53 21.42 -6.63
C ARG A 311 -28.59 20.28 -6.21
N GLN A 312 -27.29 20.40 -6.47
CA GLN A 312 -26.32 19.36 -6.14
C GLN A 312 -26.07 19.25 -4.62
N VAL A 313 -26.08 20.35 -3.87
CA VAL A 313 -26.01 20.32 -2.40
C VAL A 313 -27.20 19.54 -1.82
N GLU A 314 -28.40 19.80 -2.33
CA GLU A 314 -29.60 19.09 -1.90
C GLU A 314 -29.55 17.59 -2.27
N LEU A 315 -29.02 17.25 -3.46
CA LEU A 315 -28.81 15.86 -3.87
C LEU A 315 -27.79 15.14 -2.98
N LEU A 316 -26.69 15.80 -2.62
CA LEU A 316 -25.70 15.25 -1.67
C LEU A 316 -26.33 14.99 -0.30
N ARG A 317 -27.13 15.94 0.21
CA ARG A 317 -27.87 15.76 1.48
C ARG A 317 -28.80 14.56 1.43
N LYS A 318 -29.61 14.44 0.37
CA LYS A 318 -30.53 13.31 0.19
C LYS A 318 -29.78 11.99 0.10
N PHE A 319 -28.66 11.95 -0.62
CA PHE A 319 -27.81 10.78 -0.75
C PHE A 319 -27.26 10.32 0.62
N MET A 320 -26.63 11.23 1.37
CA MET A 320 -26.11 10.92 2.70
C MET A 320 -27.23 10.44 3.63
N ARG A 321 -28.38 11.11 3.64
CA ARG A 321 -29.52 10.70 4.46
C ARG A 321 -30.06 9.30 4.10
N TYR A 322 -30.18 9.00 2.81
CA TYR A 322 -30.70 7.72 2.33
C TYR A 322 -29.79 6.55 2.71
N HIS A 323 -28.48 6.79 2.75
CA HIS A 323 -27.47 5.75 3.00
C HIS A 323 -26.93 5.72 4.44
N ALA A 324 -27.42 6.60 5.34
CA ALA A 324 -26.93 6.77 6.72
C ALA A 324 -27.07 5.50 7.58
N ASP A 325 -28.13 4.73 7.41
CA ASP A 325 -28.34 3.51 8.22
C ASP A 325 -27.37 2.37 7.85
N ALA A 326 -26.85 2.40 6.61
CA ALA A 326 -25.99 1.36 6.07
C ALA A 326 -24.51 1.75 5.99
N ASN A 327 -24.18 3.05 6.11
CA ASN A 327 -22.84 3.58 5.92
C ASN A 327 -22.50 4.63 6.97
N ASP A 328 -21.28 4.55 7.49
CA ASP A 328 -20.65 5.63 8.24
C ASP A 328 -19.86 6.51 7.26
N PHE A 329 -20.35 7.72 6.98
CA PHE A 329 -19.67 8.66 6.07
C PHE A 329 -18.52 9.41 6.73
N GLY A 330 -18.33 9.23 8.05
CA GLY A 330 -17.37 9.97 8.85
C GLY A 330 -17.82 11.39 9.15
N ALA A 331 -17.44 11.87 10.34
CA ALA A 331 -17.81 13.21 10.82
C ALA A 331 -17.30 14.35 9.91
N ARG A 332 -16.20 14.12 9.17
CA ARG A 332 -15.67 15.07 8.19
C ARG A 332 -16.63 15.34 7.03
N SER A 333 -17.23 14.31 6.45
CA SER A 333 -18.15 14.45 5.31
C SER A 333 -19.42 15.21 5.69
N GLU A 334 -19.93 14.98 6.91
CA GLU A 334 -21.08 15.69 7.45
C GLU A 334 -20.77 17.19 7.65
N LEU A 335 -19.61 17.50 8.21
CA LEU A 335 -19.15 18.86 8.41
C LEU A 335 -18.91 19.60 7.08
N ILE A 336 -18.41 18.89 6.06
CA ILE A 336 -18.31 19.38 4.68
C ILE A 336 -19.69 19.75 4.12
N LEU A 337 -20.68 18.87 4.23
CA LEU A 337 -22.04 19.16 3.78
C LEU A 337 -22.61 20.38 4.51
N GLN A 338 -22.36 20.51 5.81
CA GLN A 338 -22.81 21.65 6.59
C GLN A 338 -22.19 22.97 6.09
N LEU A 339 -20.89 22.99 5.79
CA LEU A 339 -20.23 24.16 5.20
C LEU A 339 -20.82 24.57 3.84
N LEU A 340 -21.10 23.60 2.96
CA LEU A 340 -21.68 23.88 1.64
C LEU A 340 -23.08 24.50 1.76
N ARG A 341 -23.88 24.03 2.72
CA ARG A 341 -25.22 24.59 3.02
C ARG A 341 -25.14 25.95 3.69
N ASP A 342 -24.15 26.18 4.53
CA ASP A 342 -23.97 27.49 5.16
C ASP A 342 -23.48 28.51 4.13
N ALA A 343 -22.70 28.11 3.12
CA ALA A 343 -22.38 28.98 1.99
C ALA A 343 -23.64 29.36 1.19
N GLU A 344 -24.51 28.40 0.87
CA GLU A 344 -25.80 28.62 0.18
C GLU A 344 -26.69 29.62 0.95
N LYS A 345 -26.90 29.40 2.26
CA LYS A 345 -27.77 30.26 3.09
C LYS A 345 -27.30 31.71 3.20
N ASN A 346 -26.03 31.97 2.95
CA ASN A 346 -25.43 33.29 3.07
C ASN A 346 -25.15 33.89 1.69
N ASP A 347 -25.91 33.49 0.65
CA ASP A 347 -25.76 33.98 -0.72
C ASP A 347 -24.31 33.88 -1.24
N TYR A 348 -23.63 32.82 -0.84
CA TYR A 348 -22.22 32.56 -1.13
C TYR A 348 -21.29 33.69 -0.65
N ASP A 349 -21.67 34.36 0.43
CA ASP A 349 -20.81 35.32 1.09
C ASP A 349 -19.77 34.63 1.97
N PHE A 350 -18.56 34.47 1.42
CA PHE A 350 -17.38 33.98 2.14
C PHE A 350 -16.70 35.07 3.00
N SER A 351 -17.47 36.00 3.59
CA SER A 351 -16.93 37.02 4.49
C SER A 351 -16.68 36.46 5.90
N PHE A 352 -15.83 37.14 6.68
CA PHE A 352 -15.51 36.76 8.06
C PHE A 352 -16.64 37.04 9.06
N GLU A 353 -17.77 37.59 8.60
CA GLU A 353 -18.91 37.93 9.45
C GLU A 353 -19.81 36.70 9.72
N ASN A 354 -19.62 35.62 8.96
CA ASN A 354 -20.33 34.37 9.16
C ASN A 354 -19.63 33.46 10.18
N TYR A 355 -19.95 33.67 11.46
CA TYR A 355 -19.37 32.92 12.58
C TYR A 355 -19.53 31.40 12.44
N SER A 356 -20.69 30.91 11.98
CA SER A 356 -20.94 29.46 11.84
C SER A 356 -20.05 28.80 10.77
N LEU A 357 -19.85 29.50 9.65
CA LEU A 357 -19.00 29.02 8.56
C LEU A 357 -17.53 29.02 8.99
N LEU A 358 -17.09 30.05 9.73
CA LEU A 358 -15.74 30.09 10.31
C LEU A 358 -15.51 28.97 11.32
N GLU A 359 -16.45 28.71 12.23
CA GLU A 359 -16.32 27.65 13.23
C GLU A 359 -16.18 26.27 12.57
N ASN A 360 -17.06 25.94 11.62
CA ASN A 360 -16.99 24.69 10.88
C ASN A 360 -15.69 24.56 10.07
N LEU A 361 -15.21 25.66 9.49
CA LEU A 361 -13.94 25.69 8.76
C LEU A 361 -12.76 25.43 9.69
N HIS A 362 -12.74 26.05 10.88
CA HIS A 362 -11.73 25.81 11.90
C HIS A 362 -11.70 24.35 12.34
N GLN A 363 -12.86 23.72 12.58
CA GLN A 363 -12.92 22.30 12.94
C GLN A 363 -12.31 21.38 11.86
N LEU A 364 -12.46 21.71 10.56
CA LEU A 364 -11.84 20.95 9.47
C LEU A 364 -10.32 21.18 9.35
N GLU A 365 -9.80 22.28 9.90
CA GLU A 365 -8.38 22.67 9.86
C GLU A 365 -7.61 22.19 11.10
N ASP A 366 -8.23 22.26 12.28
CA ASP A 366 -7.62 21.99 13.58
C ASP A 366 -7.16 20.52 13.73
N GLY A 367 -7.58 19.66 12.80
CA GLY A 367 -6.99 18.33 12.63
C GLY A 367 -7.35 17.35 13.75
N GLU A 368 -8.45 17.59 14.48
CA GLU A 368 -9.01 16.58 15.38
C GLU A 368 -9.20 15.27 14.60
N LYS A 369 -8.85 14.13 15.22
CA LYS A 369 -8.79 12.83 14.54
C LYS A 369 -10.05 12.46 13.75
N LYS A 370 -11.23 12.90 14.19
CA LYS A 370 -12.53 12.64 13.51
C LYS A 370 -12.79 13.52 12.28
N TYR A 371 -12.12 14.67 12.17
CA TYR A 371 -12.24 15.62 11.07
C TYR A 371 -10.96 15.72 10.22
N GLN A 372 -9.93 14.95 10.56
CA GLN A 372 -8.64 15.01 9.88
C GLN A 372 -8.76 14.61 8.40
N TRP A 373 -8.12 15.40 7.54
CA TRP A 373 -7.96 15.07 6.13
C TRP A 373 -6.80 14.09 5.91
N GLU A 374 -6.97 13.12 5.02
CA GLU A 374 -5.96 12.13 4.69
C GLU A 374 -5.73 12.03 3.16
N PHE A 375 -4.48 11.85 2.75
CA PHE A 375 -4.05 11.96 1.34
C PHE A 375 -4.62 10.91 0.38
N PHE A 376 -4.99 9.73 0.89
CA PHE A 376 -5.49 8.61 0.09
C PHE A 376 -7.00 8.41 0.23
N THR A 377 -7.69 9.41 0.79
CA THR A 377 -9.15 9.43 0.84
C THR A 377 -9.74 9.90 -0.49
N PRO A 378 -11.04 9.66 -0.72
CA PRO A 378 -11.74 10.20 -1.87
C PRO A 378 -11.73 11.74 -1.97
N GLU A 379 -11.55 12.46 -0.86
CA GLU A 379 -11.40 13.92 -0.84
C GLU A 379 -9.98 14.31 -1.25
N ILE A 380 -9.72 14.45 -2.55
CA ILE A 380 -8.38 14.75 -3.07
C ILE A 380 -7.98 16.22 -2.82
N ILE A 381 -8.95 17.13 -2.92
CA ILE A 381 -8.76 18.54 -2.60
C ILE A 381 -9.31 18.78 -1.19
N PRO A 382 -8.48 19.18 -0.21
CA PRO A 382 -8.97 19.48 1.13
C PRO A 382 -9.93 20.66 1.06
N LEU A 383 -11.21 20.43 1.39
CA LEU A 383 -12.27 21.41 1.16
C LEU A 383 -12.05 22.72 1.92
N HIS A 384 -11.50 22.63 3.14
CA HIS A 384 -11.15 23.81 3.93
C HIS A 384 -10.15 24.72 3.19
N GLY A 385 -9.19 24.14 2.47
CA GLY A 385 -8.23 24.89 1.66
C GLY A 385 -8.89 25.67 0.52
N TRP A 386 -9.87 25.05 -0.15
CA TRP A 386 -10.66 25.73 -1.19
C TRP A 386 -11.50 26.89 -0.62
N PHE A 387 -12.21 26.67 0.50
CA PHE A 387 -12.97 27.73 1.17
C PHE A 387 -12.10 28.92 1.57
N ARG A 388 -10.91 28.68 2.15
CA ARG A 388 -9.94 29.74 2.47
C ARG A 388 -9.51 30.54 1.24
N GLN A 389 -9.33 29.88 0.09
CA GLN A 389 -9.01 30.57 -1.16
C GLN A 389 -10.15 31.51 -1.58
N LYS A 390 -11.42 31.11 -1.42
CA LYS A 390 -12.58 31.96 -1.72
C LYS A 390 -12.69 33.16 -0.80
N MET A 391 -12.48 32.96 0.50
CA MET A 391 -12.45 34.06 1.48
C MET A 391 -11.36 35.10 1.14
N ASN A 392 -10.17 34.64 0.74
CA ASN A 392 -9.04 35.52 0.43
C ASN A 392 -9.20 36.28 -0.89
N ARG A 393 -9.95 35.75 -1.87
CA ARG A 393 -10.21 36.44 -3.14
C ARG A 393 -11.05 37.71 -2.97
N LYS A 394 -11.89 37.82 -1.94
CA LYS A 394 -12.68 39.03 -1.62
C LYS A 394 -11.85 40.16 -0.98
N LYS A 395 -10.60 39.91 -0.56
CA LYS A 395 -9.72 40.93 0.06
C LYS A 395 -8.88 41.72 -0.96
N LYS A 396 -8.89 41.35 -2.24
CA LYS A 396 -8.28 42.10 -3.35
C LYS A 396 -9.39 42.72 -4.17
#